data_AF-A0A2C9ELQ4-F1
#
_entry.id   AF-A0A2C9ELQ4-F1
#
_cell.length_a   1.000
_cell.length_b   1.000
_cell.length_c   1.000
_cell.angle_alpha   90.00
_cell.angle_beta   90.00
_cell.angle_gamma   90.00
#
_symmetry.space_group_name_H-M   'P 1'
#
loop_
_entity.id
_entity.type
_entity.pdbx_description
1 polymer ?
#
loop_
_entity_poly.entity_id
_entity_poly.type
_entity_poly.pdbx_seq_one_letter_code
_entity_poly.pdbx_strand_id
1 'polypeptide(L)'
;MNENIVDILVTIDVDTILESNGKTFDGGNTLTLSQHSATPTQLYNYYSNGQRLSDQVVYMVARRDNTDGPDGGSELAVNLRQGDIVRWRATSLSKGMYNAVLLYQYTQTNPVPSAGNPPYLTDVTPIVLDSTPLPIIDKDNPAGQPIAQSVQNYYWQANATRVGSRITYTWAFMILDSNNKVIAYCSWDPYFSIH
;
A
#
# COMPACT_ATOMS: atom_id res chain seq x y z
N MET A 1 5.12 -28.22 -3.91
CA MET A 1 4.70 -27.06 -4.72
C MET A 1 5.70 -25.96 -4.42
N ASN A 2 6.32 -25.34 -5.42
CA ASN A 2 7.17 -24.18 -5.15
C ASN A 2 6.24 -23.00 -4.84
N GLU A 3 6.42 -22.40 -3.67
CA GLU A 3 5.71 -21.19 -3.26
C GLU A 3 5.98 -20.08 -4.28
N ASN A 4 4.93 -19.52 -4.90
CA ASN A 4 5.08 -18.33 -5.72
C ASN A 4 5.00 -17.09 -4.84
N ILE A 5 5.84 -16.10 -5.12
CA ILE A 5 5.84 -14.81 -4.42
C ILE A 5 5.22 -13.76 -5.34
N VAL A 6 4.16 -13.12 -4.87
CA VAL A 6 3.51 -11.99 -5.54
C VAL A 6 3.88 -10.71 -4.80
N ASP A 7 4.81 -9.94 -5.37
CA ASP A 7 5.15 -8.61 -4.87
C ASP A 7 4.17 -7.56 -5.43
N ILE A 8 3.65 -6.72 -4.54
CA ILE A 8 2.77 -5.58 -4.81
C ILE A 8 3.47 -4.31 -4.33
N LEU A 9 3.66 -3.35 -5.23
CA LEU A 9 4.09 -2.00 -4.90
C LEU A 9 2.86 -1.08 -4.83
N VAL A 10 2.68 -0.45 -3.68
CA VAL A 10 1.71 0.61 -3.46
C VAL A 10 2.44 1.94 -3.56
N THR A 11 2.04 2.77 -4.51
CA THR A 11 2.53 4.15 -4.63
C THR A 11 1.43 5.10 -4.17
N ILE A 12 1.78 6.06 -3.32
CA ILE A 12 0.82 7.03 -2.76
C ILE A 12 1.21 8.45 -3.19
N ASP A 13 0.25 9.17 -3.77
CA ASP A 13 0.33 10.60 -4.00
C ASP A 13 0.05 11.35 -2.70
N VAL A 14 1.12 11.55 -1.92
CA VAL A 14 1.06 12.26 -0.65
C VAL A 14 0.66 13.72 -0.84
N ASP A 15 1.12 14.36 -1.91
CA ASP A 15 0.91 15.80 -2.10
C ASP A 15 -0.58 16.08 -2.34
N THR A 16 -1.24 15.28 -3.18
CA THR A 16 -2.70 15.38 -3.38
C THR A 16 -3.48 15.12 -2.09
N ILE A 17 -3.05 14.19 -1.22
CA ILE A 17 -3.68 13.95 0.09
C ILE A 17 -3.53 15.18 1.01
N LEU A 18 -2.32 15.72 1.13
CA LEU A 18 -2.04 16.86 2.00
C LEU A 18 -2.73 18.14 1.51
N GLU A 19 -2.73 18.39 0.21
CA GLU A 19 -3.45 19.50 -0.41
C GLU A 19 -4.97 19.37 -0.29
N SER A 20 -5.47 18.15 -0.11
CA SER A 20 -6.89 17.90 0.12
C SER A 20 -7.34 18.23 1.54
N ASN A 21 -6.42 18.34 2.50
CA ASN A 21 -6.76 18.61 3.89
C ASN A 21 -7.46 19.97 4.03
N GLY A 22 -8.61 19.99 4.71
CA GLY A 22 -9.45 21.18 4.84
C GLY A 22 -10.35 21.49 3.62
N LYS A 23 -10.23 20.74 2.50
CA LYS A 23 -11.16 20.89 1.37
C LYS A 23 -12.48 20.19 1.65
N THR A 24 -13.56 20.76 1.13
CA THR A 24 -14.89 20.17 1.14
C THR A 24 -15.09 19.31 -0.11
N PHE A 25 -15.51 18.07 0.12
CA PHE A 25 -15.80 17.06 -0.90
C PHE A 25 -17.31 17.00 -1.18
N ASP A 26 -17.70 16.22 -2.18
CA ASP A 26 -19.08 15.95 -2.54
C ASP A 26 -19.88 15.52 -1.30
N GLY A 27 -21.11 16.02 -1.18
CA GLY A 27 -21.94 15.80 0.01
C GLY A 27 -21.63 16.70 1.21
N GLY A 28 -20.69 17.65 1.08
CA GLY A 28 -20.41 18.67 2.09
C GLY A 28 -19.42 18.25 3.19
N ASN A 29 -18.80 17.07 3.04
CA ASN A 29 -17.84 16.55 4.00
C ASN A 29 -16.47 17.23 3.82
N THR A 30 -15.95 17.87 4.87
CA THR A 30 -14.59 18.41 4.86
C THR A 30 -13.57 17.35 5.27
N LEU A 31 -12.51 17.18 4.48
CA LEU A 31 -11.42 16.28 4.85
C LEU A 31 -10.62 16.86 6.02
N THR A 32 -10.47 16.08 7.08
CA THR A 32 -9.53 16.37 8.17
C THR A 32 -8.63 15.15 8.34
N LEU A 33 -7.34 15.33 8.08
CA LEU A 33 -6.36 14.25 8.20
C LEU A 33 -6.12 13.89 9.68
N SER A 34 -6.29 12.61 9.99
CA SER A 34 -6.14 12.08 11.33
C SER A 34 -4.69 12.09 11.78
N GLN A 35 -4.49 12.43 13.05
CA GLN A 35 -3.20 12.33 13.75
C GLN A 35 -3.12 11.09 14.65
N HIS A 36 -4.09 10.18 14.55
CA HIS A 36 -4.22 9.01 15.42
C HIS A 36 -4.25 7.71 14.61
N SER A 37 -3.30 6.81 14.89
CA SER A 37 -3.17 5.52 14.22
C SER A 37 -4.37 4.58 14.40
N ALA A 38 -5.10 4.72 15.52
CA ALA A 38 -6.30 3.92 15.79
C ALA A 38 -7.52 4.32 14.95
N THR A 39 -7.52 5.54 14.40
CA THR A 39 -8.62 6.10 13.61
C THR A 39 -8.05 6.80 12.37
N PRO A 40 -7.44 6.06 11.43
CA PRO A 40 -6.91 6.66 10.20
C PRO A 40 -8.03 7.28 9.36
N THR A 41 -7.71 8.30 8.59
CA THR A 41 -8.64 8.92 7.65
C THR A 41 -8.94 7.96 6.49
N GLN A 42 -10.18 7.50 6.40
CA GLN A 42 -10.65 6.59 5.37
C GLN A 42 -10.83 7.33 4.03
N LEU A 43 -9.86 7.23 3.12
CA LEU A 43 -9.81 8.02 1.90
C LEU A 43 -10.96 7.70 0.92
N TYR A 44 -11.49 6.47 0.96
CA TYR A 44 -12.61 6.06 0.10
C TYR A 44 -13.93 6.80 0.42
N ASN A 45 -14.04 7.46 1.59
CA ASN A 45 -15.23 8.22 2.00
C ASN A 45 -15.31 9.61 1.37
N TYR A 46 -14.26 10.08 0.71
CA TYR A 46 -14.19 11.43 0.15
C TYR A 46 -14.29 11.36 -1.37
N TYR A 47 -15.28 12.07 -1.94
CA TYR A 47 -15.57 12.07 -3.37
C TYR A 47 -15.44 13.48 -3.94
N SER A 48 -14.78 13.62 -5.09
CA SER A 48 -14.78 14.87 -5.84
C SER A 48 -15.14 14.57 -7.28
N ASN A 49 -16.18 15.22 -7.79
CA ASN A 49 -16.71 14.97 -9.13
C ASN A 49 -17.05 13.49 -9.37
N GLY A 50 -17.58 12.81 -8.35
CA GLY A 50 -17.95 11.39 -8.42
C GLY A 50 -16.78 10.41 -8.39
N GLN A 51 -15.53 10.85 -8.20
CA GLN A 51 -14.35 9.99 -8.03
C GLN A 51 -13.91 9.97 -6.57
N ARG A 52 -13.57 8.78 -6.04
CA ARG A 52 -13.04 8.67 -4.68
C ARG A 52 -11.64 9.28 -4.63
N LEU A 53 -11.29 9.88 -3.48
CA LEU A 53 -9.94 10.36 -3.24
C LEU A 53 -8.94 9.19 -3.26
N SER A 54 -9.30 8.02 -2.74
CA SER A 54 -8.47 6.81 -2.83
C SER A 54 -8.07 6.47 -4.27
N ASP A 55 -8.98 6.67 -5.23
CA ASP A 55 -8.79 6.32 -6.65
C ASP A 55 -7.88 7.32 -7.37
N GLN A 56 -7.66 8.49 -6.78
CA GLN A 56 -6.80 9.55 -7.30
C GLN A 56 -5.41 9.53 -6.68
N VAL A 57 -5.24 8.91 -5.50
CA VAL A 57 -4.00 9.01 -4.71
C VAL A 57 -3.30 7.70 -4.46
N VAL A 58 -3.93 6.56 -4.75
CA VAL A 58 -3.32 5.24 -4.58
C VAL A 58 -3.17 4.55 -5.93
N TYR A 59 -1.95 4.08 -6.19
CA TYR A 59 -1.59 3.34 -7.39
C TYR A 59 -0.95 2.02 -6.99
N MET A 60 -1.52 0.92 -7.43
CA MET A 60 -1.04 -0.41 -7.10
C MET A 60 -0.55 -1.13 -8.35
N VAL A 61 0.66 -1.70 -8.28
CA VAL A 61 1.23 -2.49 -9.37
C VAL A 61 1.82 -3.78 -8.83
N ALA A 62 1.75 -4.83 -9.65
CA ALA A 62 2.43 -6.09 -9.44
C ALA A 62 3.11 -6.50 -10.75
N ARG A 63 3.86 -7.61 -10.72
CA ARG A 63 4.36 -8.22 -11.95
C ARG A 63 3.19 -8.56 -12.86
N ARG A 64 3.28 -8.22 -14.16
CA ARG A 64 2.21 -8.42 -15.15
C ARG A 64 1.65 -9.85 -15.21
N ASP A 65 2.50 -10.86 -15.03
CA ASP A 65 2.06 -12.26 -15.03
C ASP A 65 1.25 -12.65 -13.77
N ASN A 66 1.25 -11.80 -12.75
CA ASN A 66 0.53 -11.99 -11.48
C ASN A 66 -0.73 -11.12 -11.38
N THR A 67 -1.06 -10.30 -12.39
CA THR A 67 -2.27 -9.45 -12.36
C THR A 67 -3.42 -10.10 -13.11
N ASP A 68 -4.65 -9.86 -12.66
CA ASP A 68 -5.90 -10.26 -13.31
C ASP A 68 -6.68 -9.03 -13.78
N GLY A 69 -6.16 -8.36 -14.80
CA GLY A 69 -6.74 -7.13 -15.35
C GLY A 69 -5.79 -5.92 -15.26
N PRO A 70 -6.34 -4.70 -15.32
CA PRO A 70 -5.54 -3.48 -15.33
C PRO A 70 -4.80 -3.28 -14.00
N ASP A 71 -3.55 -2.83 -14.09
CA ASP A 71 -2.73 -2.38 -12.98
C ASP A 71 -2.64 -0.83 -12.96
N GLY A 72 -2.13 -0.27 -11.87
CA GLY A 72 -1.94 1.17 -11.72
C GLY A 72 -3.17 1.95 -11.21
N GLY A 73 -4.22 1.27 -10.75
CA GLY A 73 -5.33 1.91 -10.01
C GLY A 73 -5.22 1.74 -8.49
N SER A 74 -6.21 2.26 -7.75
CA SER A 74 -6.34 2.07 -6.29
C SER A 74 -6.79 0.65 -5.88
N GLU A 75 -7.26 -0.10 -6.87
CA GLU A 75 -7.62 -1.51 -6.79
C GLU A 75 -6.63 -2.32 -7.63
N LEU A 76 -6.29 -3.53 -7.17
CA LEU A 76 -5.43 -4.44 -7.92
C LEU A 76 -5.90 -5.88 -7.73
N ALA A 77 -6.47 -6.44 -8.79
CA ALA A 77 -6.69 -7.87 -8.84
C ALA A 77 -5.36 -8.58 -9.13
N VAL A 78 -4.90 -9.37 -8.17
CA VAL A 78 -3.76 -10.27 -8.34
C VAL A 78 -4.25 -11.72 -8.39
N ASN A 79 -3.61 -12.53 -9.22
CA ASN A 79 -3.82 -13.96 -9.31
C ASN A 79 -2.97 -14.67 -8.26
N LEU A 80 -3.52 -14.83 -7.05
CA LEU A 80 -2.91 -15.64 -6.00
C LEU A 80 -3.45 -17.07 -6.07
N ARG A 81 -2.62 -18.06 -5.76
CA ARG A 81 -3.06 -19.44 -5.51
C ARG A 81 -2.98 -19.76 -4.03
N GLN A 82 -3.76 -20.74 -3.60
CA GLN A 82 -3.58 -21.29 -2.25
C GLN A 82 -2.13 -21.80 -2.08
N GLY A 83 -1.46 -21.34 -1.03
CA GLY A 83 -0.05 -21.61 -0.75
C GLY A 83 0.92 -20.56 -1.26
N ASP A 84 0.46 -19.55 -2.01
CA ASP A 84 1.30 -18.43 -2.43
C ASP A 84 1.57 -17.46 -1.28
N ILE A 85 2.67 -16.71 -1.41
CA ILE A 85 3.03 -15.60 -0.53
C ILE A 85 2.77 -14.30 -1.27
N VAL A 86 2.04 -13.40 -0.63
CA VAL A 86 1.87 -12.03 -1.11
C VAL A 86 2.72 -11.09 -0.26
N ARG A 87 3.36 -10.11 -0.92
CA ARG A 87 4.19 -9.11 -0.27
C ARG A 87 3.77 -7.71 -0.69
N TRP A 88 3.64 -6.81 0.28
CA TRP A 88 3.36 -5.39 0.01
C TRP A 88 4.54 -4.53 0.42
N ARG A 89 4.85 -3.56 -0.43
CA ARG A 89 5.70 -2.42 -0.11
C ARG A 89 4.95 -1.16 -0.46
N ALA A 90 5.21 -0.08 0.26
CA ALA A 90 4.66 1.23 -0.07
C ALA A 90 5.76 2.26 -0.25
N THR A 91 5.47 3.26 -1.09
CA THR A 91 6.32 4.42 -1.27
C THR A 91 5.48 5.63 -1.68
N SER A 92 5.99 6.84 -1.46
CA SER A 92 5.41 8.05 -2.06
C SER A 92 5.83 8.18 -3.52
N LEU A 93 5.15 8.99 -4.33
CA LEU A 93 5.56 9.26 -5.71
C LEU A 93 7.01 9.79 -5.82
N SER A 94 7.49 10.49 -4.80
CA SER A 94 8.87 10.99 -4.72
C SER A 94 9.86 9.98 -4.11
N LYS A 95 9.44 8.72 -3.89
CA LYS A 95 10.24 7.65 -3.29
C LYS A 95 10.83 8.04 -1.92
N GLY A 96 10.05 8.73 -1.08
CA GLY A 96 10.48 9.15 0.24
C GLY A 96 11.40 10.38 0.28
N MET A 97 11.53 11.13 -0.81
CA MET A 97 12.42 12.30 -0.86
C MET A 97 11.95 13.46 0.02
N TYR A 98 10.64 13.74 0.02
CA TYR A 98 10.06 14.83 0.82
C TYR A 98 9.16 14.30 1.94
N ASN A 99 8.26 13.39 1.55
CA ASN A 99 7.39 12.68 2.46
C ASN A 99 7.56 11.17 2.24
N ALA A 100 7.64 10.42 3.33
CA ALA A 100 7.66 8.97 3.31
C ALA A 100 6.28 8.39 3.66
N VAL A 101 6.06 7.15 3.26
CA VAL A 101 4.82 6.41 3.50
C VAL A 101 5.17 5.06 4.07
N LEU A 102 4.50 4.67 5.16
CA LEU A 102 4.66 3.36 5.76
C LEU A 102 3.28 2.70 5.96
N LEU A 103 3.09 1.51 5.40
CA LEU A 103 1.97 0.63 5.77
C LEU A 103 2.18 0.15 7.21
N TYR A 104 1.14 0.18 8.04
CA TYR A 104 1.25 -0.22 9.45
C TYR A 104 0.16 -1.19 9.93
N GLN A 105 -0.97 -1.31 9.23
CA GLN A 105 -2.04 -2.21 9.65
C GLN A 105 -2.84 -2.73 8.45
N TYR A 106 -2.98 -4.06 8.40
CA TYR A 106 -3.86 -4.76 7.47
C TYR A 106 -5.12 -5.23 8.19
N THR A 107 -6.27 -5.17 7.54
CA THR A 107 -7.52 -5.77 8.04
C THR A 107 -8.31 -6.37 6.88
N GLN A 108 -8.70 -7.64 6.93
CA GLN A 108 -9.66 -8.17 5.97
C GLN A 108 -11.05 -7.64 6.34
N THR A 109 -11.68 -6.88 5.43
CA THR A 109 -12.96 -6.21 5.70
C THR A 109 -14.14 -6.91 5.09
N ASN A 110 -13.97 -7.64 3.97
CA ASN A 110 -15.06 -8.40 3.37
C ASN A 110 -14.58 -9.67 2.65
N PRO A 111 -15.13 -10.85 2.95
CA PRO A 111 -16.03 -11.11 4.08
C PRO A 111 -15.29 -10.98 5.41
N VAL A 112 -15.96 -10.51 6.46
CA VAL A 112 -15.32 -10.34 7.78
C VAL A 112 -14.90 -11.72 8.33
N PRO A 113 -13.63 -11.89 8.76
CA PRO A 113 -13.19 -13.14 9.39
C PRO A 113 -13.98 -13.47 10.66
N SER A 114 -14.29 -14.74 10.86
CA SER A 114 -14.92 -15.29 12.06
C SER A 114 -14.52 -16.76 12.26
N ALA A 115 -14.93 -17.37 13.37
CA ALA A 115 -14.64 -18.79 13.64
C ALA A 115 -15.15 -19.74 12.53
N GLY A 116 -16.29 -19.40 11.90
CA GLY A 116 -16.85 -20.17 10.78
C GLY A 116 -16.38 -19.73 9.40
N ASN A 117 -15.67 -18.60 9.31
CA ASN A 117 -15.12 -18.05 8.07
C ASN A 117 -13.73 -17.48 8.38
N PRO A 118 -12.65 -18.29 8.37
CA PRO A 118 -11.31 -17.80 8.72
C PRO A 118 -10.83 -16.67 7.78
N PRO A 119 -9.64 -16.07 7.95
CA PRO A 119 -9.14 -15.12 6.95
C PRO A 119 -8.63 -15.84 5.69
N TYR A 120 -8.64 -15.14 4.55
CA TYR A 120 -8.08 -15.61 3.26
C TYR A 120 -6.56 -15.43 3.19
N LEU A 121 -6.05 -14.51 4.00
CA LEU A 121 -4.63 -14.25 4.20
C LEU A 121 -4.30 -14.47 5.68
N THR A 122 -3.24 -15.21 5.97
CA THR A 122 -2.75 -15.44 7.34
C THR A 122 -1.32 -14.93 7.49
N ASP A 123 -0.87 -14.82 8.74
CA ASP A 123 0.49 -14.37 9.08
C ASP A 123 0.86 -13.03 8.45
N VAL A 124 -0.09 -12.09 8.42
CA VAL A 124 0.13 -10.75 7.90
C VAL A 124 1.09 -10.01 8.82
N THR A 125 2.37 -9.97 8.45
CA THR A 125 3.45 -9.51 9.33
C THR A 125 4.49 -8.68 8.56
N PRO A 126 5.09 -7.65 9.19
CA PRO A 126 6.21 -6.95 8.58
C PRO A 126 7.49 -7.78 8.73
N ILE A 127 8.25 -7.91 7.64
CA ILE A 127 9.58 -8.50 7.62
C ILE A 127 10.59 -7.39 7.37
N VAL A 128 11.52 -7.22 8.31
CA VAL A 128 12.63 -6.26 8.21
C VAL A 128 13.86 -7.00 7.67
N LEU A 129 14.51 -6.40 6.68
CA LEU A 129 15.75 -6.87 6.09
C LEU A 129 16.86 -5.89 6.47
N ASP A 130 17.89 -6.38 7.14
CA ASP A 130 18.98 -5.54 7.68
C ASP A 130 19.96 -5.04 6.62
N SER A 131 19.96 -5.64 5.42
CA SER A 131 20.89 -5.28 4.35
C SER A 131 20.22 -5.42 2.98
N THR A 132 19.71 -4.30 2.46
CA THR A 132 19.17 -4.21 1.09
C THR A 132 19.96 -3.22 0.25
N PRO A 133 20.15 -3.49 -1.06
CA PRO A 133 20.90 -2.59 -1.92
C PRO A 133 20.11 -1.32 -2.22
N LEU A 134 20.73 -0.16 -2.02
CA LEU A 134 20.25 1.15 -2.46
C LEU A 134 21.35 1.83 -3.28
N PRO A 135 21.31 1.76 -4.63
CA PRO A 135 22.29 2.46 -5.45
C PRO A 135 22.04 3.97 -5.42
N ILE A 136 23.12 4.75 -5.31
CA ILE A 136 23.10 6.20 -5.49
C ILE A 136 23.95 6.58 -6.71
N ILE A 137 23.60 7.69 -7.36
CA ILE A 137 24.34 8.17 -8.54
C ILE A 137 25.73 8.66 -8.14
N ASP A 138 26.73 8.40 -8.97
CA ASP A 138 28.00 9.12 -8.90
C ASP A 138 27.77 10.51 -9.52
N LYS A 139 27.79 11.56 -8.69
CA LYS A 139 27.52 12.93 -9.14
C LYS A 139 28.56 13.45 -10.14
N ASP A 140 29.79 12.95 -10.05
CA ASP A 140 30.92 13.38 -10.89
C ASP A 140 31.03 12.53 -12.16
N ASN A 141 30.40 11.35 -12.17
CA ASN A 141 30.21 10.50 -13.35
C ASN A 141 28.81 9.84 -13.40
N PRO A 142 27.76 10.60 -13.77
CA PRO A 142 26.37 10.11 -13.72
C PRO A 142 26.06 8.86 -14.55
N ALA A 143 26.87 8.58 -15.59
CA ALA A 143 26.74 7.39 -16.44
C ALA A 143 27.64 6.22 -15.99
N GLY A 144 28.43 6.41 -14.93
CA GLY A 144 29.33 5.42 -14.37
C GLY A 144 28.63 4.38 -13.48
N GLN A 145 29.45 3.53 -12.85
CA GLN A 145 28.97 2.55 -11.89
C GLN A 145 28.33 3.28 -10.69
N PRO A 146 27.07 2.96 -10.31
CA PRO A 146 26.44 3.55 -9.14
C PRO A 146 27.21 3.21 -7.86
N ILE A 147 27.19 4.14 -6.90
CA ILE A 147 27.76 3.93 -5.58
C ILE A 147 26.78 3.04 -4.80
N ALA A 148 27.29 1.94 -4.25
CA ALA A 148 26.47 1.04 -3.45
C ALA A 148 26.29 1.56 -2.03
N GLN A 149 25.03 1.59 -1.57
CA GLN A 149 24.68 1.74 -0.17
C GLN A 149 23.92 0.49 0.28
N SER A 150 24.12 0.08 1.54
CA SER A 150 23.25 -0.90 2.19
C SER A 150 22.34 -0.18 3.16
N VAL A 151 21.04 -0.47 3.10
CA VAL A 151 20.02 0.12 3.96
C VAL A 151 19.12 -0.96 4.55
N GLN A 152 18.64 -0.72 5.77
CA GLN A 152 17.54 -1.49 6.33
C GLN A 152 16.26 -1.14 5.59
N ASN A 153 15.47 -2.15 5.23
CA ASN A 153 14.21 -1.97 4.52
C ASN A 153 13.22 -3.04 4.98
N TYR A 154 11.96 -2.94 4.58
CA TYR A 154 10.94 -3.88 5.00
C TYR A 154 9.88 -4.12 3.92
N TYR A 155 9.13 -5.19 4.10
CA TYR A 155 7.90 -5.47 3.36
C TYR A 155 6.91 -6.15 4.29
N TRP A 156 5.62 -5.98 4.03
CA TRP A 156 4.59 -6.81 4.66
C TRP A 156 4.44 -8.09 3.87
N GLN A 157 4.24 -9.22 4.54
CA GLN A 157 4.02 -10.53 3.92
C GLN A 157 2.76 -11.18 4.49
N ALA A 158 2.07 -11.99 3.69
CA ALA A 158 1.01 -12.88 4.15
C ALA A 158 0.95 -14.17 3.31
N ASN A 159 0.36 -15.21 3.88
CA ASN A 159 0.15 -16.50 3.24
C ASN A 159 -1.29 -16.62 2.72
N ALA A 160 -1.46 -16.93 1.43
CA ALA A 160 -2.76 -17.22 0.82
C ALA A 160 -3.27 -18.60 1.23
N THR A 161 -4.38 -18.67 1.96
CA THR A 161 -4.82 -19.92 2.62
C THR A 161 -5.95 -20.63 1.90
N ARG A 162 -6.75 -19.93 1.10
CA ARG A 162 -7.88 -20.52 0.37
C ARG A 162 -8.39 -19.64 -0.76
N VAL A 163 -9.09 -20.29 -1.69
CA VAL A 163 -9.71 -19.65 -2.85
C VAL A 163 -10.86 -18.72 -2.45
N GLY A 164 -10.98 -17.58 -3.15
CA GLY A 164 -12.02 -16.57 -2.94
C GLY A 164 -11.93 -15.48 -3.99
N SER A 165 -13.06 -14.86 -4.34
CA SER A 165 -13.10 -13.79 -5.33
C SER A 165 -13.49 -12.47 -4.68
N ARG A 166 -12.83 -11.38 -5.10
CA ARG A 166 -13.10 -10.00 -4.64
C ARG A 166 -13.08 -9.86 -3.11
N ILE A 167 -12.06 -10.41 -2.46
CA ILE A 167 -11.84 -10.25 -1.03
C ILE A 167 -11.35 -8.83 -0.77
N THR A 168 -12.13 -8.05 -0.02
CA THR A 168 -11.77 -6.68 0.35
C THR A 168 -10.95 -6.68 1.62
N TYR A 169 -9.94 -5.83 1.64
CA TYR A 169 -9.11 -5.58 2.80
C TYR A 169 -8.80 -4.10 2.90
N THR A 170 -8.41 -3.64 4.07
CA THR A 170 -7.95 -2.28 4.33
C THR A 170 -6.46 -2.32 4.63
N TRP A 171 -5.70 -1.44 3.98
CA TRP A 171 -4.40 -1.02 4.49
C TRP A 171 -4.55 0.34 5.15
N ALA A 172 -4.06 0.46 6.38
CA ALA A 172 -3.75 1.73 6.99
C ALA A 172 -2.26 2.06 6.80
N PHE A 173 -1.99 3.32 6.51
CA PHE A 173 -0.66 3.84 6.29
C PHE A 173 -0.47 5.19 6.98
N MET A 174 0.77 5.49 7.33
CA MET A 174 1.17 6.76 7.90
C MET A 174 2.01 7.54 6.89
N ILE A 175 1.86 8.86 6.90
CA ILE A 175 2.67 9.80 6.13
C ILE A 175 3.65 10.45 7.09
N LEU A 176 4.93 10.45 6.74
CA LEU A 176 5.99 11.08 7.52
C LEU A 176 6.62 12.22 6.73
N ASP A 177 6.98 13.29 7.41
CA ASP A 177 7.80 14.37 6.83
C ASP A 177 9.27 13.96 6.72
N SER A 178 10.10 14.86 6.16
CA SER A 178 11.54 14.66 5.99
C SER A 178 12.33 14.50 7.30
N ASN A 179 11.71 14.79 8.45
CA ASN A 179 12.29 14.61 9.79
C ASN A 179 11.80 13.33 10.48
N ASN A 180 11.12 12.44 9.76
CA ASN A 180 10.47 11.23 10.28
C ASN A 180 9.36 11.52 11.31
N LYS A 181 8.77 12.72 11.29
CA LYS A 181 7.58 13.00 12.10
C LYS A 181 6.35 12.51 11.35
N VAL A 182 5.51 11.73 12.01
CA VAL A 182 4.20 11.37 11.44
C VAL A 182 3.31 12.60 11.36
N ILE A 183 2.78 12.88 10.18
CA ILE A 183 1.95 14.05 9.88
C ILE A 183 0.51 13.70 9.47
N ALA A 184 0.23 12.43 9.16
CA ALA A 184 -1.13 11.94 8.92
C ALA A 184 -1.21 10.42 9.01
N TYR A 185 -2.38 9.91 9.36
CA TYR A 185 -2.77 8.51 9.24
C TYR A 185 -3.95 8.39 8.28
N CYS A 186 -3.86 7.50 7.31
CA CYS A 186 -4.84 7.31 6.25
C CYS A 186 -5.06 5.82 6.00
N SER A 187 -6.15 5.48 5.32
CA SER A 187 -6.43 4.11 4.91
C SER A 187 -7.27 4.07 3.64
N TRP A 188 -7.16 2.95 2.92
CA TRP A 188 -7.97 2.65 1.74
C TRP A 188 -8.24 1.15 1.63
N ASP A 189 -9.25 0.80 0.84
CA ASP A 189 -9.85 -0.53 0.79
C ASP A 189 -9.73 -1.18 -0.61
N PRO A 190 -8.59 -1.78 -0.96
CA PRO A 190 -8.46 -2.58 -2.19
C PRO A 190 -9.14 -3.96 -2.07
N TYR A 191 -9.14 -4.73 -3.16
CA TYR A 191 -9.50 -6.15 -3.14
C TYR A 191 -8.51 -7.01 -3.93
N PHE A 192 -8.46 -8.32 -3.62
CA PHE A 192 -7.75 -9.35 -4.38
C PHE A 192 -8.66 -10.56 -4.67
N SER A 193 -8.21 -11.44 -5.56
CA SER A 193 -8.79 -12.78 -5.76
C SER A 193 -7.74 -13.85 -5.51
N ILE A 194 -8.16 -15.02 -5.03
CA ILE A 194 -7.35 -16.22 -4.85
C ILE A 194 -8.03 -17.34 -5.63
N HIS A 195 -7.31 -17.95 -6.58
CA HIS A 195 -7.80 -18.94 -7.53
C HIS A 195 -7.20 -20.33 -7.29
#